data_AF-A0A7X7BA94-F1
#
_entry.id   AF-A0A7X7BA94-F1
#
_cell.length_a   1.000
_cell.length_b   1.000
_cell.length_c   1.000
_cell.angle_alpha   90.00
_cell.angle_beta   90.00
_cell.angle_gamma   90.00
#
_symmetry.space_group_name_H-M   'P 1'
#
loop_
_entity.id
_entity.type
_entity.pdbx_description
1 polymer ?
#
loop_
_entity_poly.entity_id
_entity_poly.type
_entity_poly.pdbx_seq_one_letter_code
_entity_poly.pdbx_strand_id
1 'polypeptide(L)'
;MARIRIGMVGALAACAVWRTAAADFTGPAEWRTVHTNAVAAWQAAQAQAVPADDVWRGVVADRQRREVRLLAEAVGHRVGITAEFMLVGPLSDRAYEAVAVTVALPGDIVRAVECLGLARGGCVGSRPFRFWPCGERVEATVRRLDVPDAPARPLRVLIDDKETAAPLVGEGGLVFTGARWEDATCRADTNMPSSVIALYNAPDTVFDVPFQVGQSEVYGRLSLAEALPYGAPLEIVLRPLLPADGRPRVLPLTASAALDGERLTLTCTHADGRMAKVGEIAEVLTWLRAQAEAGREPFVTVRFDDAMPLRRAADVARVFDMLDGKGIKLDGKADDGLYPKAFLPLEKWRERKDRHPQPFELHVTRAADGALSKKLVFIEEDWTVEGLDPKLTPRDYPFTEWAEFPKLVTQTGGADSKVCLLFVYAPADLPLSTFMPGVRAVADRLNLVYVFGE
;
A
#
# COMPACT_ATOMS: atom_id res chain seq x y z
N MET A 1 29.52 -33.73 -56.18
CA MET A 1 29.87 -33.89 -54.76
C MET A 1 28.60 -33.78 -53.94
N ALA A 2 28.29 -34.83 -53.20
CA ALA A 2 26.97 -35.14 -52.66
C ALA A 2 26.66 -34.37 -51.37
N ARG A 3 25.41 -33.94 -51.27
CA ARG A 3 24.77 -33.37 -50.07
C ARG A 3 24.61 -34.45 -49.00
N ILE A 4 25.08 -34.19 -47.78
CA ILE A 4 24.74 -34.97 -46.59
C ILE A 4 23.56 -34.27 -45.90
N ARG A 5 22.42 -34.95 -45.88
CA ARG A 5 21.27 -34.64 -45.01
C ARG A 5 21.56 -35.25 -43.64
N ILE A 6 21.64 -34.44 -42.59
CA ILE A 6 21.47 -34.90 -41.20
C ILE A 6 20.07 -34.49 -40.79
N GLY A 7 19.17 -35.46 -40.80
CA GLY A 7 17.77 -35.30 -40.44
C GLY A 7 17.59 -35.40 -38.93
N MET A 8 16.90 -34.39 -38.37
CA MET A 8 15.68 -34.56 -37.56
C MET A 8 15.62 -35.79 -36.63
N VAL A 9 16.57 -35.91 -35.71
CA VAL A 9 16.44 -36.75 -34.51
C VAL A 9 16.89 -35.90 -33.32
N GLY A 10 15.96 -35.13 -32.75
CA GLY A 10 16.26 -34.25 -31.61
C GLY A 10 15.03 -33.62 -30.96
N ALA A 11 13.90 -33.52 -31.67
CA ALA A 11 12.72 -32.84 -31.15
C ALA A 11 11.66 -33.76 -30.50
N LEU A 12 11.81 -35.10 -30.58
CA LEU A 12 10.80 -36.04 -30.09
C LEU A 12 11.11 -36.69 -28.73
N ALA A 13 12.33 -36.54 -28.20
CA ALA A 13 12.68 -37.04 -26.87
C ALA A 13 12.37 -36.02 -25.74
N ALA A 14 12.25 -34.72 -26.07
CA ALA A 14 11.89 -33.68 -25.09
C ALA A 14 10.37 -33.61 -24.79
N CYS A 15 9.53 -34.13 -25.69
CA CYS A 15 8.07 -34.15 -25.49
C CYS A 15 7.55 -35.39 -24.75
N ALA A 16 8.40 -36.40 -24.50
CA ALA A 16 8.01 -37.63 -23.80
C ALA A 16 8.40 -37.64 -22.31
N VAL A 17 9.34 -36.78 -21.89
CA VAL A 17 9.67 -36.60 -20.45
C VAL A 17 8.72 -35.60 -19.77
N TRP A 18 7.94 -34.85 -20.54
CA TRP A 18 6.93 -33.90 -20.05
C TRP A 18 5.52 -34.50 -19.88
N ARG A 19 5.36 -35.81 -20.03
CA ARG A 19 4.06 -36.50 -19.89
C ARG A 19 3.97 -37.50 -18.74
N THR A 20 4.98 -37.57 -17.87
CA THR A 20 4.92 -38.35 -16.62
C THR A 20 5.02 -37.50 -15.35
N ALA A 21 4.94 -36.17 -15.47
CA ALA A 21 4.76 -35.25 -14.33
C ALA A 21 3.32 -34.68 -14.25
N ALA A 22 2.36 -35.37 -14.88
CA ALA A 22 0.93 -35.09 -14.78
C ALA A 22 0.27 -36.11 -13.84
N ALA A 23 0.76 -36.15 -12.60
CA ALA A 23 0.04 -36.69 -11.47
C ALA A 23 0.47 -35.87 -10.25
N ASP A 24 -0.52 -35.42 -9.49
CA ASP A 24 -0.48 -34.84 -8.14
C ASP A 24 -0.66 -33.31 -8.05
N PHE A 25 -1.74 -32.94 -7.34
CA PHE A 25 -2.50 -31.69 -7.28
C PHE A 25 -1.72 -30.42 -6.83
N THR A 26 -2.08 -29.24 -7.37
CA THR A 26 -1.48 -27.90 -7.11
C THR A 26 -2.52 -26.81 -6.79
N GLY A 27 -3.52 -27.14 -5.96
CA GLY A 27 -4.59 -26.22 -5.54
C GLY A 27 -5.67 -25.94 -6.59
N PRO A 28 -6.91 -25.61 -6.20
CA PRO A 28 -7.94 -25.21 -7.15
C PRO A 28 -7.81 -23.72 -7.51
N ALA A 29 -8.21 -23.34 -8.73
CA ALA A 29 -8.32 -21.93 -9.12
C ALA A 29 -9.46 -21.19 -8.38
N GLU A 30 -10.48 -21.92 -7.93
CA GLU A 30 -11.57 -21.41 -7.08
C GLU A 30 -11.79 -22.39 -5.91
N TRP A 31 -11.75 -21.90 -4.67
CA TRP A 31 -12.00 -22.75 -3.49
C TRP A 31 -13.49 -22.86 -3.21
N ARG A 32 -13.93 -24.06 -2.83
CA ARG A 32 -15.26 -24.28 -2.22
C ARG A 32 -15.04 -24.98 -0.90
N THR A 33 -15.58 -24.42 0.19
CA THR A 33 -15.48 -25.02 1.53
C THR A 33 -15.92 -26.47 1.50
N VAL A 34 -15.06 -27.39 1.93
CA VAL A 34 -15.29 -28.83 1.78
C VAL A 34 -15.93 -29.43 3.02
N HIS A 35 -15.70 -28.84 4.21
CA HIS A 35 -16.14 -29.43 5.49
C HIS A 35 -17.23 -28.61 6.21
N THR A 36 -18.40 -28.44 5.60
CA THR A 36 -19.55 -27.72 6.19
C THR A 36 -19.97 -28.22 7.58
N ASN A 37 -19.88 -29.52 7.86
CA ASN A 37 -20.17 -30.10 9.18
C ASN A 37 -19.14 -29.69 10.24
N ALA A 38 -17.84 -29.62 9.87
CA ALA A 38 -16.80 -29.18 10.79
C ALA A 38 -16.96 -27.70 11.14
N VAL A 39 -17.36 -26.88 10.15
CA VAL A 39 -17.71 -25.47 10.37
C VAL A 39 -18.87 -25.34 11.35
N ALA A 40 -19.96 -26.10 11.16
CA ALA A 40 -21.11 -26.06 12.05
C ALA A 40 -20.77 -26.51 13.48
N ALA A 41 -19.99 -27.59 13.63
CA ALA A 41 -19.55 -28.09 14.92
C ALA A 41 -18.64 -27.08 15.66
N TRP A 42 -17.68 -26.47 14.95
CA TRP A 42 -16.82 -25.44 15.52
C TRP A 42 -17.64 -24.22 15.95
N GLN A 43 -18.57 -23.76 15.10
CA GLN A 43 -19.45 -22.62 15.39
C GLN A 43 -20.29 -22.86 16.65
N ALA A 44 -20.90 -24.05 16.76
CA ALA A 44 -21.71 -24.43 17.91
C ALA A 44 -20.88 -24.46 19.20
N ALA A 45 -19.64 -24.95 19.13
CA ALA A 45 -18.72 -24.96 20.27
C ALA A 45 -18.33 -23.52 20.70
N GLN A 46 -18.05 -22.62 19.76
CA GLN A 46 -17.71 -21.24 20.09
C GLN A 46 -18.91 -20.46 20.66
N ALA A 47 -20.12 -20.67 20.12
CA ALA A 47 -21.33 -20.02 20.62
C ALA A 47 -21.70 -20.39 22.07
N GLN A 48 -21.14 -21.49 22.60
CA GLN A 48 -21.27 -21.85 24.02
C GLN A 48 -20.16 -21.22 24.88
N ALA A 49 -19.03 -20.85 24.28
CA ALA A 49 -17.83 -20.42 24.99
C ALA A 49 -17.73 -18.90 25.17
N VAL A 50 -18.38 -18.12 24.30
CA VAL A 50 -18.33 -16.65 24.30
C VAL A 50 -19.73 -16.04 24.08
N PRO A 51 -19.94 -14.74 24.37
CA PRO A 51 -21.19 -14.05 24.08
C PRO A 51 -21.58 -14.12 22.60
N ALA A 52 -22.87 -14.23 22.31
CA ALA A 52 -23.38 -14.38 20.94
C ALA A 52 -23.01 -13.20 20.02
N ASP A 53 -22.91 -11.97 20.57
CA ASP A 53 -22.56 -10.77 19.82
C ASP A 53 -21.09 -10.74 19.35
N ASP A 54 -20.26 -11.64 19.88
CA ASP A 54 -18.84 -11.78 19.53
C ASP A 54 -18.59 -12.96 18.56
N VAL A 55 -19.65 -13.56 18.02
CA VAL A 55 -19.61 -14.77 17.20
C VAL A 55 -20.17 -14.51 15.80
N TRP A 56 -19.32 -14.64 14.79
CA TRP A 56 -19.72 -14.63 13.37
C TRP A 56 -19.36 -15.97 12.72
N ARG A 57 -19.81 -16.20 11.48
CA ARG A 57 -19.50 -17.45 10.78
C ARG A 57 -17.99 -17.60 10.59
N GLY A 58 -17.40 -18.62 11.22
CA GLY A 58 -15.98 -18.93 11.08
C GLY A 58 -15.02 -17.99 11.81
N VAL A 59 -15.53 -17.02 12.58
CA VAL A 59 -14.70 -16.11 13.37
C VAL A 59 -15.37 -15.77 14.69
N VAL A 60 -14.57 -15.72 15.75
CA VAL A 60 -15.01 -15.34 17.09
C VAL A 60 -14.02 -14.38 17.74
N ALA A 61 -14.54 -13.39 18.46
CA ALA A 61 -13.76 -12.51 19.33
C ALA A 61 -13.85 -12.97 20.79
N ASP A 62 -12.76 -13.47 21.36
CA ASP A 62 -12.67 -13.77 22.78
C ASP A 62 -12.05 -12.58 23.51
N ARG A 63 -12.91 -11.69 24.02
CA ARG A 63 -12.46 -10.47 24.73
C ARG A 63 -11.76 -10.78 26.05
N GLN A 64 -12.08 -11.91 26.69
CA GLN A 64 -11.46 -12.33 27.95
C GLN A 64 -10.02 -12.78 27.73
N ARG A 65 -9.77 -13.56 26.68
CA ARG A 65 -8.43 -13.98 26.27
C ARG A 65 -7.71 -12.94 25.40
N ARG A 66 -8.44 -11.90 24.95
CA ARG A 66 -7.98 -10.87 24.00
C ARG A 66 -7.46 -11.48 22.70
N GLU A 67 -8.22 -12.39 22.11
CA GLU A 67 -7.84 -13.06 20.87
C GLU A 67 -9.01 -13.18 19.89
N VAL A 68 -8.71 -13.20 18.59
CA VAL A 68 -9.65 -13.56 17.53
C VAL A 68 -9.29 -14.94 17.04
N ARG A 69 -10.27 -15.84 16.92
CA ARG A 69 -10.06 -17.21 16.44
C ARG A 69 -10.81 -17.39 15.13
N LEU A 70 -10.12 -17.89 14.12
CA LEU A 70 -10.59 -18.10 12.77
C LEU A 70 -10.57 -19.59 12.44
N LEU A 71 -11.62 -20.04 11.76
CA LEU A 71 -11.65 -21.36 11.15
C LEU A 71 -11.24 -21.27 9.68
N ALA A 72 -10.23 -22.05 9.30
CA ALA A 72 -9.74 -22.12 7.93
C ALA A 72 -9.53 -23.57 7.48
N GLU A 73 -9.39 -23.76 6.18
CA GLU A 73 -9.02 -25.03 5.54
C GLU A 73 -7.70 -24.84 4.79
N ALA A 74 -6.77 -25.78 4.93
CA ALA A 74 -5.54 -25.76 4.16
C ALA A 74 -5.83 -26.01 2.66
N VAL A 75 -5.16 -25.26 1.78
CA VAL A 75 -5.38 -25.41 0.32
C VAL A 75 -4.81 -26.72 -0.22
N GLY A 76 -3.85 -27.34 0.45
CA GLY A 76 -3.27 -28.62 0.00
C GLY A 76 -2.11 -28.49 -0.98
N HIS A 77 -1.40 -27.37 -0.97
CA HIS A 77 -0.22 -27.15 -1.82
C HIS A 77 1.00 -27.96 -1.39
N ARG A 78 1.89 -28.21 -2.34
CA ARG A 78 3.22 -28.78 -2.08
C ARG A 78 4.20 -27.71 -1.58
N VAL A 79 5.22 -28.15 -0.84
CA VAL A 79 6.35 -27.30 -0.42
C VAL A 79 7.01 -26.64 -1.64
N GLY A 80 7.42 -25.37 -1.48
CA GLY A 80 8.13 -24.60 -2.49
C GLY A 80 7.25 -23.88 -3.52
N ILE A 81 5.92 -24.05 -3.47
CA ILE A 81 5.00 -23.23 -4.27
C ILE A 81 5.05 -21.79 -3.81
N THR A 82 5.08 -20.84 -4.75
CA THR A 82 5.03 -19.41 -4.46
C THR A 82 3.78 -19.07 -3.66
N ALA A 83 3.98 -18.38 -2.55
CA ALA A 83 2.90 -17.92 -1.69
C ALA A 83 2.83 -16.40 -1.74
N GLU A 84 1.67 -15.87 -2.11
CA GLU A 84 1.37 -14.44 -2.05
C GLU A 84 0.46 -14.11 -0.85
N PHE A 85 -0.24 -15.12 -0.32
CA PHE A 85 -1.16 -14.96 0.80
C PHE A 85 -0.97 -16.10 1.82
N MET A 86 -1.00 -15.76 3.11
CA MET A 86 -1.16 -16.80 4.13
C MET A 86 -2.63 -17.20 4.29
N LEU A 87 -3.53 -16.25 4.09
CA LEU A 87 -4.95 -16.46 4.28
C LEU A 87 -5.75 -15.61 3.30
N VAL A 88 -6.68 -16.25 2.61
CA VAL A 88 -7.67 -15.58 1.76
C VAL A 88 -9.08 -15.94 2.21
N GLY A 89 -10.03 -15.07 1.92
CA GLY A 89 -11.44 -15.26 2.25
C GLY A 89 -12.18 -16.18 1.27
N PRO A 90 -13.45 -16.50 1.56
CA PRO A 90 -14.20 -17.54 0.87
C PRO A 90 -14.52 -17.24 -0.59
N LEU A 91 -14.44 -15.97 -1.01
CA LEU A 91 -14.68 -15.56 -2.38
C LEU A 91 -13.42 -15.48 -3.24
N SER A 92 -12.25 -15.84 -2.72
CA SER A 92 -10.98 -15.69 -3.44
C SER A 92 -10.82 -16.64 -4.64
N ASP A 93 -10.32 -16.11 -5.76
CA ASP A 93 -9.76 -16.85 -6.89
C ASP A 93 -8.26 -17.14 -6.74
N ARG A 94 -7.63 -16.71 -5.63
CA ARG A 94 -6.18 -16.83 -5.38
C ARG A 94 -5.81 -17.95 -4.43
N ALA A 95 -6.69 -18.95 -4.27
CA ALA A 95 -6.37 -20.13 -3.47
C ALA A 95 -5.09 -20.82 -3.97
N TYR A 96 -4.82 -20.81 -5.27
CA TYR A 96 -3.62 -21.41 -5.86
C TYR A 96 -2.29 -20.73 -5.46
N GLU A 97 -2.34 -19.54 -4.86
CA GLU A 97 -1.20 -18.76 -4.32
C GLU A 97 -1.32 -18.54 -2.79
N ALA A 98 -2.26 -19.22 -2.12
CA ALA A 98 -2.55 -19.06 -0.70
C ALA A 98 -2.28 -20.32 0.12
N VAL A 99 -1.86 -20.16 1.38
CA VAL A 99 -1.65 -21.30 2.30
C VAL A 99 -2.99 -21.92 2.73
N ALA A 100 -3.96 -21.09 3.09
CA ALA A 100 -5.27 -21.50 3.59
C ALA A 100 -6.39 -20.57 3.13
N VAL A 101 -7.62 -21.07 3.17
CA VAL A 101 -8.85 -20.31 2.93
C VAL A 101 -9.69 -20.31 4.20
N THR A 102 -10.07 -19.13 4.68
CA THR A 102 -11.01 -19.00 5.81
C THR A 102 -12.45 -19.06 5.34
N VAL A 103 -13.33 -19.57 6.21
CA VAL A 103 -14.79 -19.55 5.96
C VAL A 103 -15.43 -18.23 6.40
N ALA A 104 -14.70 -17.40 7.16
CA ALA A 104 -15.15 -16.09 7.60
C ALA A 104 -15.02 -15.04 6.50
N LEU A 105 -15.98 -14.12 6.44
CA LEU A 105 -15.86 -12.94 5.58
C LEU A 105 -14.77 -12.01 6.14
N PRO A 106 -13.88 -11.45 5.30
CA PRO A 106 -12.90 -10.46 5.72
C PRO A 106 -13.45 -9.35 6.64
N GLY A 107 -14.64 -8.81 6.35
CA GLY A 107 -15.31 -7.80 7.17
C GLY A 107 -15.73 -8.29 8.55
N ASP A 108 -16.11 -9.56 8.71
CA ASP A 108 -16.36 -10.16 10.02
C ASP A 108 -15.08 -10.28 10.84
N ILE A 109 -13.96 -10.61 10.17
CA ILE A 109 -12.63 -10.66 10.81
C ILE A 109 -12.23 -9.28 11.33
N VAL A 110 -12.44 -8.23 10.52
CA VAL A 110 -12.19 -6.84 10.95
C VAL A 110 -13.02 -6.49 12.18
N ARG A 111 -14.34 -6.76 12.16
CA ARG A 111 -15.24 -6.50 13.30
C ARG A 111 -14.80 -7.25 14.57
N ALA A 112 -14.38 -8.50 14.43
CA ALA A 112 -13.89 -9.30 15.56
C ALA A 112 -12.61 -8.70 16.17
N VAL A 113 -11.70 -8.17 15.35
CA VAL A 113 -10.48 -7.50 15.84
C VAL A 113 -10.81 -6.17 16.52
N GLU A 114 -11.77 -5.40 15.99
CA GLU A 114 -12.25 -4.17 16.62
C GLU A 114 -12.86 -4.42 18.00
N CYS A 115 -13.50 -5.56 18.22
CA CYS A 115 -14.00 -5.97 19.54
C CYS A 115 -12.88 -6.16 20.59
N LEU A 116 -11.63 -6.33 20.15
CA LEU A 116 -10.45 -6.36 21.03
C LEU A 116 -9.91 -4.95 21.36
N GLY A 117 -10.52 -3.89 20.82
CA GLY A 117 -10.13 -2.49 21.00
C GLY A 117 -9.07 -2.00 20.00
N LEU A 118 -8.82 -2.72 18.91
CA LEU A 118 -7.90 -2.29 17.86
C LEU A 118 -8.67 -1.54 16.78
N ALA A 119 -8.32 -0.27 16.57
CA ALA A 119 -8.87 0.51 15.47
C ALA A 119 -8.31 0.02 14.13
N ARG A 120 -9.12 0.13 13.07
CA ARG A 120 -8.65 -0.07 11.68
C ARG A 120 -7.54 0.92 11.39
N GLY A 121 -6.47 0.43 10.80
CA GLY A 121 -5.40 1.26 10.30
C GLY A 121 -5.70 1.77 8.89
N GLY A 122 -4.77 1.54 7.97
CA GLY A 122 -4.88 1.98 6.59
C GLY A 122 -4.08 1.14 5.62
N CYS A 123 -4.76 0.59 4.62
CA CYS A 123 -4.12 -0.10 3.50
C CYS A 123 -3.31 0.88 2.63
N VAL A 124 -2.29 0.37 1.96
CA VAL A 124 -1.56 1.13 0.94
C VAL A 124 -2.47 1.58 -0.20
N GLY A 125 -2.15 2.68 -0.87
CA GLY A 125 -2.89 3.20 -2.00
C GLY A 125 -2.29 4.47 -2.59
N SER A 126 -2.30 4.55 -3.92
CA SER A 126 -1.86 5.73 -4.67
C SER A 126 -2.76 6.95 -4.43
N ARG A 127 -4.09 6.75 -4.40
CA ARG A 127 -5.06 7.84 -4.18
C ARG A 127 -4.87 8.56 -2.83
N PRO A 128 -4.74 7.86 -1.68
CA PRO A 128 -4.43 8.51 -0.41
C PRO A 128 -2.95 8.88 -0.24
N PHE A 129 -2.06 8.57 -1.20
CA PHE A 129 -0.60 8.69 -1.08
C PHE A 129 -0.02 7.95 0.14
N ARG A 130 -0.62 6.80 0.48
CA ARG A 130 -0.16 5.94 1.57
C ARG A 130 0.59 4.76 0.98
N PHE A 131 1.91 4.72 1.19
CA PHE A 131 2.76 3.67 0.62
C PHE A 131 3.32 2.70 1.68
N TRP A 132 2.92 2.89 2.93
CA TRP A 132 3.17 1.98 4.03
C TRP A 132 1.83 1.47 4.58
N PRO A 133 1.71 0.18 4.91
CA PRO A 133 0.57 -0.28 5.67
C PRO A 133 0.61 0.34 7.07
N CYS A 134 -0.53 0.91 7.48
CA CYS A 134 -0.72 1.56 8.76
C CYS A 134 -1.64 0.71 9.62
N GLY A 135 -1.36 0.57 10.92
CA GLY A 135 -2.17 -0.21 11.84
C GLY A 135 -1.39 -0.78 13.02
N GLU A 136 -2.12 -1.14 14.07
CA GLU A 136 -1.54 -1.88 15.19
C GLU A 136 -1.10 -3.29 14.77
N ARG A 137 -0.25 -3.92 15.57
CA ARG A 137 0.31 -5.23 15.25
C ARG A 137 -0.51 -6.36 15.83
N VAL A 138 -0.60 -7.47 15.09
CA VAL A 138 -1.11 -8.74 15.60
C VAL A 138 -0.11 -9.85 15.36
N GLU A 139 0.00 -10.77 16.31
CA GLU A 139 0.64 -12.06 16.07
C GLU A 139 -0.41 -13.08 15.63
N ALA A 140 -0.06 -13.92 14.65
CA ALA A 140 -0.90 -15.01 14.18
C ALA A 140 -0.26 -16.36 14.53
N THR A 141 -1.06 -17.26 15.08
CA THR A 141 -0.69 -18.66 15.34
C THR A 141 -1.65 -19.59 14.61
N VAL A 142 -1.21 -20.81 14.33
CA VAL A 142 -1.97 -21.84 13.62
C VAL A 142 -1.87 -23.17 14.35
N ARG A 143 -2.98 -23.92 14.40
CA ARG A 143 -2.99 -25.32 14.82
C ARG A 143 -3.92 -26.13 13.92
N ARG A 144 -3.63 -27.42 13.79
CA ARG A 144 -4.52 -28.38 13.12
C ARG A 144 -5.60 -28.86 14.08
N LEU A 145 -6.85 -28.92 13.62
CA LEU A 145 -7.98 -29.38 14.42
C LEU A 145 -8.27 -30.88 14.25
N ASP A 146 -7.76 -31.48 13.17
CA ASP A 146 -7.91 -32.91 12.88
C ASP A 146 -6.84 -33.80 13.51
N VAL A 147 -5.82 -33.19 14.14
CA VAL A 147 -4.76 -33.88 14.86
C VAL A 147 -4.94 -33.65 16.36
N PRO A 148 -5.17 -34.69 17.17
CA PRO A 148 -5.26 -34.57 18.62
C PRO A 148 -4.01 -33.90 19.20
N ASP A 149 -4.21 -32.96 20.12
CA ASP A 149 -3.14 -32.24 20.84
C ASP A 149 -2.12 -31.52 19.93
N ALA A 150 -2.49 -31.18 18.70
CA ALA A 150 -1.62 -30.44 17.80
C ALA A 150 -1.20 -29.09 18.42
N PRO A 151 0.11 -28.80 18.51
CA PRO A 151 0.57 -27.58 19.13
C PRO A 151 0.22 -26.36 18.28
N ALA A 152 -0.12 -25.25 18.93
CA ALA A 152 -0.17 -23.96 18.28
C ALA A 152 1.27 -23.52 17.91
N ARG A 153 1.46 -23.13 16.66
CA ARG A 153 2.75 -22.65 16.14
C ARG A 153 2.56 -21.25 15.52
N PRO A 154 3.59 -20.39 15.46
CA PRO A 154 3.48 -19.14 14.72
C PRO A 154 3.07 -19.40 13.27
N LEU A 155 2.08 -18.68 12.72
CA LEU A 155 1.58 -18.90 11.36
C LEU A 155 2.70 -18.76 10.31
N ARG A 156 3.66 -17.87 10.58
CA ARG A 156 4.84 -17.63 9.75
C ARG A 156 5.68 -18.87 9.44
N VAL A 157 5.62 -19.91 10.27
CA VAL A 157 6.39 -21.15 10.01
C VAL A 157 5.93 -21.89 8.76
N LEU A 158 4.76 -21.54 8.21
CA LEU A 158 4.26 -22.09 6.96
C LEU A 158 4.87 -21.43 5.72
N ILE A 159 5.63 -20.33 5.89
CA ILE A 159 6.27 -19.60 4.80
C ILE A 159 7.79 -19.71 4.92
N ASP A 160 8.43 -20.06 3.81
CA ASP A 160 9.86 -19.98 3.60
C ASP A 160 10.19 -18.68 2.88
N ASP A 161 11.08 -17.87 3.46
CA ASP A 161 11.61 -16.65 2.86
C ASP A 161 13.07 -16.89 2.48
N LYS A 162 13.36 -16.84 1.17
CA LYS A 162 14.71 -17.04 0.65
C LYS A 162 15.72 -16.01 1.15
N GLU A 163 15.26 -14.84 1.58
CA GLU A 163 16.10 -13.78 2.14
C GLU A 163 16.05 -13.81 3.68
N THR A 164 16.89 -14.66 4.25
CA THR A 164 16.90 -14.93 5.69
C THR A 164 17.50 -13.81 6.54
N ALA A 165 18.29 -12.90 5.94
CA ALA A 165 18.88 -11.78 6.67
C ALA A 165 17.86 -10.65 6.95
N ALA A 166 16.78 -10.59 6.18
CA ALA A 166 15.73 -9.58 6.30
C ALA A 166 14.35 -10.17 5.94
N PRO A 167 13.80 -11.07 6.77
CA PRO A 167 12.56 -11.77 6.44
C PRO A 167 11.36 -10.81 6.42
N LEU A 168 10.52 -10.93 5.39
CA LEU A 168 9.29 -10.13 5.28
C LEU A 168 8.23 -10.52 6.33
N VAL A 169 8.33 -11.75 6.81
CA VAL A 169 7.45 -12.31 7.83
C VAL A 169 8.29 -12.65 9.05
N GLY A 170 8.08 -11.94 10.16
CA GLY A 170 8.93 -12.09 11.34
C GLY A 170 8.22 -11.78 12.65
N GLU A 171 9.01 -11.58 13.70
CA GLU A 171 8.53 -11.35 15.07
C GLU A 171 7.83 -9.99 15.25
N GLY A 172 7.91 -9.09 14.26
CA GLY A 172 7.23 -7.79 14.26
C GLY A 172 5.70 -7.84 14.10
N GLY A 173 5.14 -9.04 13.82
CA GLY A 173 3.70 -9.24 13.64
C GLY A 173 3.15 -8.63 12.33
N LEU A 174 1.89 -8.94 12.04
CA LEU A 174 1.15 -8.42 10.89
C LEU A 174 0.55 -7.05 11.23
N VAL A 175 0.47 -6.14 10.26
CA VAL A 175 -0.23 -4.86 10.39
C VAL A 175 -1.73 -5.10 10.27
N PHE A 176 -2.53 -4.71 11.25
CA PHE A 176 -3.99 -4.65 11.10
C PHE A 176 -4.40 -3.39 10.31
N THR A 177 -4.44 -3.52 8.99
CA THR A 177 -4.88 -2.45 8.08
C THR A 177 -6.40 -2.31 8.08
N GLY A 178 -7.13 -3.41 8.31
CA GLY A 178 -8.58 -3.42 8.43
C GLY A 178 -9.35 -3.47 7.10
N ALA A 179 -8.65 -3.70 5.98
CA ALA A 179 -9.16 -3.59 4.61
C ALA A 179 -9.74 -2.21 4.28
N ARG A 180 -10.12 -1.99 3.02
CA ARG A 180 -10.85 -0.78 2.63
C ARG A 180 -12.34 -0.98 2.78
N TRP A 181 -13.01 0.11 3.15
CA TRP A 181 -14.46 0.14 3.33
C TRP A 181 -15.08 1.20 2.43
N GLU A 182 -16.21 0.85 1.84
CA GLU A 182 -17.14 1.76 1.18
C GLU A 182 -18.41 1.75 2.04
N ASP A 183 -18.61 2.83 2.80
CA ASP A 183 -19.61 2.91 3.87
C ASP A 183 -19.48 1.75 4.87
N ALA A 184 -20.53 0.94 5.01
CA ALA A 184 -20.58 -0.24 5.88
C ALA A 184 -20.09 -1.53 5.19
N THR A 185 -19.64 -1.45 3.93
CA THR A 185 -19.23 -2.62 3.15
C THR A 185 -17.71 -2.72 3.10
N CYS A 186 -17.17 -3.84 3.56
CA CYS A 186 -15.76 -4.17 3.39
C CYS A 186 -15.50 -4.57 1.93
N ARG A 187 -14.59 -3.88 1.23
CA ARG A 187 -14.29 -4.19 -0.19
C ARG A 187 -13.73 -5.59 -0.37
N ALA A 188 -13.02 -6.12 0.63
CA ALA A 188 -12.52 -7.49 0.60
C ALA A 188 -13.63 -8.55 0.68
N ASP A 189 -14.85 -8.19 1.12
CA ASP A 189 -16.00 -9.11 1.13
C ASP A 189 -16.63 -9.26 -0.26
N THR A 190 -16.40 -8.31 -1.17
CA THR A 190 -17.07 -8.27 -2.49
C THR A 190 -16.11 -8.36 -3.66
N ASN A 191 -14.82 -8.08 -3.45
CA ASN A 191 -13.83 -8.00 -4.52
C ASN A 191 -12.77 -9.07 -4.38
N MET A 192 -12.33 -9.59 -5.52
CA MET A 192 -11.09 -10.37 -5.59
C MET A 192 -9.88 -9.50 -5.20
N PRO A 193 -8.88 -10.07 -4.51
CA PRO A 193 -8.72 -11.48 -4.19
C PRO A 193 -9.34 -11.90 -2.85
N SER A 194 -10.25 -11.12 -2.25
CA SER A 194 -10.78 -11.37 -0.91
C SER A 194 -9.66 -11.56 0.14
N SER A 195 -8.62 -10.72 0.08
CA SER A 195 -7.38 -10.90 0.85
C SER A 195 -7.59 -10.72 2.35
N VAL A 196 -7.09 -11.67 3.16
CA VAL A 196 -7.12 -11.56 4.64
C VAL A 196 -5.72 -11.33 5.18
N ILE A 197 -4.74 -12.17 4.85
CA ILE A 197 -3.33 -11.98 5.24
C ILE A 197 -2.49 -12.05 3.97
N ALA A 198 -2.07 -10.88 3.48
CA ALA A 198 -1.18 -10.74 2.34
C ALA A 198 0.29 -10.80 2.76
N LEU A 199 1.13 -11.34 1.88
CA LEU A 199 2.59 -11.38 2.05
C LEU A 199 3.30 -10.20 1.34
N TYR A 200 2.53 -9.35 0.67
CA TYR A 200 2.95 -8.09 0.07
C TYR A 200 1.93 -6.99 0.40
N ASN A 201 2.27 -5.73 0.08
CA ASN A 201 1.33 -4.63 0.33
C ASN A 201 0.16 -4.63 -0.64
N ALA A 202 -0.96 -5.18 -0.18
CA ALA A 202 -2.18 -5.33 -0.95
C ALA A 202 -3.18 -4.21 -0.59
N PRO A 203 -3.71 -3.46 -1.57
CA PRO A 203 -4.61 -2.32 -1.33
C PRO A 203 -5.87 -2.57 -0.50
N ASP A 204 -6.36 -3.82 -0.44
CA ASP A 204 -7.63 -4.19 0.18
C ASP A 204 -7.48 -5.34 1.22
N THR A 205 -6.26 -5.67 1.68
CA THR A 205 -6.07 -6.75 2.67
C THR A 205 -6.47 -6.34 4.09
N VAL A 206 -6.93 -7.31 4.90
CA VAL A 206 -7.23 -7.11 6.34
C VAL A 206 -5.95 -6.98 7.17
N PHE A 207 -4.96 -7.81 6.84
CA PHE A 207 -3.64 -7.81 7.46
C PHE A 207 -2.55 -7.78 6.41
N ASP A 208 -1.54 -6.96 6.67
CA ASP A 208 -0.42 -6.69 5.75
C ASP A 208 0.92 -6.94 6.44
N VAL A 209 1.99 -7.07 5.66
CA VAL A 209 3.36 -7.19 6.18
C VAL A 209 3.87 -5.83 6.71
N PRO A 210 4.83 -5.78 7.66
CA PRO A 210 5.32 -4.53 8.24
C PRO A 210 6.03 -3.56 7.31
N PHE A 211 6.43 -4.03 6.15
CA PHE A 211 7.41 -3.43 5.27
C PHE A 211 6.75 -2.92 4.00
N GLN A 212 7.43 -2.00 3.33
CA GLN A 212 7.08 -1.63 1.97
C GLN A 212 7.63 -2.69 1.01
N VAL A 213 6.74 -3.47 0.40
CA VAL A 213 7.09 -4.52 -0.56
C VAL A 213 5.96 -4.73 -1.57
N GLY A 214 6.30 -4.70 -2.85
CA GLY A 214 5.38 -4.98 -3.94
C GLY A 214 5.23 -6.47 -4.24
N GLN A 215 4.16 -6.83 -4.95
CA GLN A 215 3.89 -8.22 -5.37
C GLN A 215 5.07 -8.82 -6.17
N SER A 216 5.66 -8.05 -7.08
CA SER A 216 6.79 -8.50 -7.91
C SER A 216 8.05 -8.83 -7.11
N GLU A 217 8.21 -8.25 -5.92
CA GLU A 217 9.36 -8.53 -5.03
C GLU A 217 9.14 -9.79 -4.19
N VAL A 218 7.89 -10.18 -3.97
CA VAL A 218 7.51 -11.41 -3.27
C VAL A 218 7.51 -12.61 -4.21
N TYR A 219 7.15 -12.39 -5.48
CA TYR A 219 7.07 -13.45 -6.48
C TYR A 219 8.40 -14.21 -6.61
N GLY A 220 8.37 -15.51 -6.33
CA GLY A 220 9.55 -16.38 -6.34
C GLY A 220 10.48 -16.25 -5.12
N ARG A 221 10.28 -15.27 -4.24
CA ARG A 221 11.00 -15.10 -2.96
C ARG A 221 10.34 -15.89 -1.84
N LEU A 222 9.03 -15.75 -1.67
CA LEU A 222 8.26 -16.41 -0.61
C LEU A 222 7.59 -17.67 -1.15
N SER A 223 7.71 -18.76 -0.40
CA SER A 223 7.13 -20.05 -0.78
C SER A 223 6.59 -20.82 0.41
N LEU A 224 5.75 -21.83 0.16
CA LEU A 224 5.23 -22.68 1.22
C LEU A 224 6.35 -23.55 1.82
N ALA A 225 6.56 -23.46 3.14
CA ALA A 225 7.57 -24.24 3.86
C ALA A 225 7.11 -25.67 4.20
N GLU A 226 5.80 -25.87 4.42
CA GLU A 226 5.20 -27.13 4.85
C GLU A 226 3.95 -27.44 4.03
N ALA A 227 3.86 -28.66 3.50
CA ALA A 227 2.65 -29.14 2.85
C ALA A 227 1.65 -29.63 3.90
N LEU A 228 0.47 -29.01 3.92
CA LEU A 228 -0.67 -29.46 4.73
C LEU A 228 -1.64 -30.26 3.85
N PRO A 229 -2.34 -31.28 4.38
CA PRO A 229 -3.33 -32.02 3.59
C PRO A 229 -4.44 -31.10 3.07
N TYR A 230 -4.89 -31.32 1.84
CA TYR A 230 -6.02 -30.61 1.26
C TYR A 230 -7.25 -30.67 2.18
N GLY A 231 -7.84 -29.51 2.49
CA GLY A 231 -9.03 -29.42 3.33
C GLY A 231 -8.77 -29.64 4.82
N ALA A 232 -7.53 -29.84 5.26
CA ALA A 232 -7.22 -30.01 6.68
C ALA A 232 -7.74 -28.80 7.47
N PRO A 233 -8.58 -29.02 8.51
CA PRO A 233 -9.15 -27.93 9.29
C PRO A 233 -8.08 -27.30 10.18
N LEU A 234 -7.97 -25.98 10.08
CA LEU A 234 -7.02 -25.15 10.80
C LEU A 234 -7.78 -24.17 11.71
N GLU A 235 -7.25 -23.95 12.90
CA GLU A 235 -7.60 -22.79 13.71
C GLU A 235 -6.44 -21.80 13.65
N ILE A 236 -6.73 -20.59 13.19
CA ILE A 236 -5.80 -19.46 13.23
C ILE A 236 -6.22 -18.55 14.38
N VAL A 237 -5.29 -18.24 15.28
CA VAL A 237 -5.55 -17.34 16.41
C VAL A 237 -4.70 -16.09 16.27
N LEU A 238 -5.36 -14.95 16.30
CA LEU A 238 -4.80 -13.61 16.21
C LEU A 238 -4.79 -12.96 17.59
N ARG A 239 -3.65 -12.41 18.00
CA ARG A 239 -3.51 -11.70 19.28
C ARG A 239 -2.87 -10.33 19.07
N PRO A 240 -3.40 -9.26 19.67
CA PRO A 240 -2.74 -7.95 19.64
C PRO A 240 -1.30 -8.04 20.17
N LEU A 241 -0.36 -7.53 19.37
CA LEU A 241 1.05 -7.43 19.71
C LEU A 241 1.36 -5.99 20.16
N LEU A 242 1.02 -5.70 21.42
CA LEU A 242 1.23 -4.38 22.01
C LEU A 242 2.71 -4.13 22.35
N PRO A 243 3.19 -2.89 22.22
CA PRO A 243 4.45 -2.45 22.83
C PRO A 243 4.49 -2.73 24.34
N ALA A 244 5.70 -2.88 24.88
CA ALA A 244 5.91 -3.22 26.30
C ALA A 244 5.35 -2.17 27.27
N ASP A 245 5.24 -0.92 26.85
CA ASP A 245 4.67 0.18 27.63
C ASP A 245 3.13 0.25 27.56
N GLY A 246 2.50 -0.67 26.81
CA GLY A 246 1.06 -0.76 26.60
C GLY A 246 0.47 0.38 25.77
N ARG A 247 1.29 1.28 25.22
CA ARG A 247 0.81 2.39 24.38
C ARG A 247 0.61 1.91 22.95
N PRO A 248 -0.31 2.53 22.17
CA PRO A 248 -0.49 2.20 20.76
C PRO A 248 0.85 2.27 20.02
N ARG A 249 1.14 1.39 19.08
CA ARG A 249 2.37 1.50 18.29
C ARG A 249 2.27 2.66 17.32
N VAL A 250 1.15 2.78 16.64
CA VAL A 250 0.92 3.79 15.60
C VAL A 250 0.94 5.19 16.24
N LEU A 251 1.69 6.10 15.63
CA LEU A 251 1.80 7.49 16.05
C LEU A 251 1.54 8.40 14.84
N PRO A 252 0.28 8.71 14.54
CA PRO A 252 -0.05 9.61 13.44
C PRO A 252 0.31 11.05 13.82
N LEU A 253 1.05 11.72 12.95
CA LEU A 253 1.54 13.08 13.16
C LEU A 253 1.41 13.91 11.89
N THR A 254 1.05 15.18 12.04
CA THR A 254 1.25 16.18 10.99
C THR A 254 2.47 17.04 11.34
N ALA A 255 3.50 17.01 10.51
CA ALA A 255 4.68 17.87 10.62
C ALA A 255 4.53 19.09 9.72
N SER A 256 4.17 20.24 10.32
CA SER A 256 4.04 21.51 9.61
C SER A 256 5.38 22.23 9.59
N ALA A 257 5.90 22.50 8.40
CA ALA A 257 7.15 23.20 8.15
C ALA A 257 6.88 24.66 7.80
N ALA A 258 7.45 25.57 8.58
CA ALA A 258 7.35 27.01 8.37
C ALA A 258 8.75 27.65 8.37
N LEU A 259 8.90 28.72 7.58
CA LEU A 259 10.13 29.48 7.49
C LEU A 259 9.88 30.90 8.03
N ASP A 260 10.63 31.29 9.06
CA ASP A 260 10.64 32.66 9.58
C ASP A 260 12.05 33.25 9.40
N GLY A 261 12.17 34.18 8.44
CA GLY A 261 13.47 34.62 7.92
C GLY A 261 14.25 33.45 7.32
N GLU A 262 15.39 33.10 7.93
CA GLU A 262 16.18 31.92 7.55
C GLU A 262 15.94 30.70 8.46
N ARG A 263 15.09 30.85 9.49
CA ARG A 263 14.88 29.81 10.50
C ARG A 263 13.75 28.88 10.07
N LEU A 264 14.10 27.62 9.79
CA LEU A 264 13.14 26.56 9.51
C LEU A 264 12.67 25.89 10.81
N THR A 265 11.38 25.98 11.08
CA THR A 265 10.74 25.35 12.25
C THR A 265 9.79 24.26 11.82
N LEU A 266 9.81 23.13 12.53
CA LEU A 266 8.83 22.06 12.40
C LEU A 266 7.91 22.05 13.64
N THR A 267 6.61 21.95 13.39
CA THR A 267 5.59 21.72 14.42
C THR A 267 4.90 20.38 14.14
N CYS A 268 5.13 19.39 15.00
CA CYS A 268 4.45 18.10 14.99
C CYS A 268 3.21 18.16 15.86
N THR A 269 2.07 17.78 15.28
CA THR A 269 0.76 17.70 15.96
C THR A 269 0.20 16.30 15.82
N HIS A 270 -0.52 15.85 16.84
CA HIS A 270 -1.32 14.64 16.78
C HIS A 270 -2.59 14.87 15.95
N ALA A 271 -3.29 13.78 15.58
CA ALA A 271 -4.54 13.85 14.83
C ALA A 271 -5.67 14.64 15.55
N ASP A 272 -5.62 14.73 16.88
CA ASP A 272 -6.55 15.54 17.70
C ASP A 272 -6.18 17.05 17.73
N GLY A 273 -5.15 17.46 17.00
CA GLY A 273 -4.64 18.83 16.95
C GLY A 273 -3.69 19.19 18.11
N ARG A 274 -3.49 18.31 19.09
CA ARG A 274 -2.57 18.57 20.20
C ARG A 274 -1.13 18.59 19.72
N MET A 275 -0.38 19.62 20.11
CA MET A 275 1.04 19.72 19.82
C MET A 275 1.82 18.58 20.50
N ALA A 276 2.60 17.85 19.71
CA ALA A 276 3.48 16.80 20.18
C ALA A 276 4.92 17.31 20.40
N LYS A 277 5.44 18.10 19.45
CA LYS A 277 6.79 18.66 19.48
C LYS A 277 6.88 19.88 18.56
N VAL A 278 7.63 20.89 18.97
CA VAL A 278 8.04 22.02 18.14
C VAL A 278 9.54 22.23 18.31
N GLY A 279 10.20 22.68 17.24
CA GLY A 279 11.61 23.02 17.26
C GLY A 279 12.18 23.12 15.85
N GLU A 280 13.50 23.28 15.78
CA GLU A 280 14.21 23.21 14.51
C GLU A 280 14.19 21.78 13.96
N ILE A 281 14.42 21.65 12.66
CA ILE A 281 14.31 20.37 11.96
C ILE A 281 15.10 19.25 12.66
N ALA A 282 16.36 19.51 13.04
CA ALA A 282 17.20 18.51 13.70
C ALA A 282 16.60 18.01 15.03
N GLU A 283 16.11 18.93 15.87
CA GLU A 283 15.52 18.58 17.16
C GLU A 283 14.25 17.74 17.01
N VAL A 284 13.40 18.08 16.05
CA VAL A 284 12.16 17.35 15.79
C VAL A 284 12.45 15.97 15.22
N LEU A 285 13.43 15.84 14.32
CA LEU A 285 13.85 14.56 13.76
C LEU A 285 14.49 13.66 14.82
N THR A 286 15.31 14.21 15.72
CA THR A 286 15.84 13.48 16.88
C THR A 286 14.71 12.97 17.77
N TRP A 287 13.69 13.80 18.03
CA TRP A 287 12.53 13.38 18.80
C TRP A 287 11.73 12.26 18.10
N LEU A 288 11.49 12.36 16.79
CA LEU A 288 10.81 11.31 16.00
C LEU A 288 11.57 9.99 16.06
N ARG A 289 12.90 10.03 15.92
CA ARG A 289 13.75 8.85 16.06
C ARG A 289 13.64 8.22 17.45
N ALA A 290 13.62 9.04 18.50
CA ALA A 290 13.43 8.53 19.87
C ALA A 290 12.05 7.85 20.06
N GLN A 291 11.01 8.31 19.36
CA GLN A 291 9.71 7.60 19.35
C GLN A 291 9.86 6.22 18.70
N ALA A 292 10.54 6.14 17.56
CA ALA A 292 10.78 4.87 16.87
C ALA A 292 11.60 3.89 17.73
N GLU A 293 12.66 4.37 18.38
CA GLU A 293 13.49 3.58 19.30
C GLU A 293 12.71 3.13 20.55
N ALA A 294 11.68 3.88 20.96
CA ALA A 294 10.74 3.48 22.01
C ALA A 294 9.67 2.47 21.52
N GLY A 295 9.78 1.96 20.29
CA GLY A 295 8.87 0.96 19.73
C GLY A 295 7.59 1.54 19.11
N ARG A 296 7.50 2.86 18.93
CA ARG A 296 6.43 3.53 18.20
C ARG A 296 6.69 3.54 16.70
N GLU A 297 5.67 3.77 15.89
CA GLU A 297 5.79 3.97 14.45
C GLU A 297 5.21 5.35 14.09
N PRO A 298 6.05 6.38 13.91
CA PRO A 298 5.59 7.68 13.44
C PRO A 298 5.12 7.61 11.99
N PHE A 299 3.81 7.80 11.78
CA PHE A 299 3.20 7.99 10.46
C PHE A 299 3.03 9.50 10.24
N VAL A 300 3.81 10.07 9.34
CA VAL A 300 3.98 11.52 9.22
C VAL A 300 3.39 12.03 7.91
N THR A 301 2.41 12.92 8.03
CA THR A 301 1.96 13.79 6.94
C THR A 301 2.74 15.10 7.03
N VAL A 302 3.43 15.50 5.96
CA VAL A 302 4.18 16.77 5.93
C VAL A 302 3.30 17.87 5.33
N ARG A 303 3.26 19.02 6.00
CA ARG A 303 2.60 20.24 5.51
C ARG A 303 3.65 21.32 5.33
N PHE A 304 3.58 22.02 4.21
CA PHE A 304 4.44 23.16 3.92
C PHE A 304 3.63 24.44 4.07
N ASP A 305 4.20 25.46 4.71
CA ASP A 305 3.64 26.80 4.70
C ASP A 305 3.71 27.38 3.27
N ASP A 306 2.63 28.02 2.82
CA ASP A 306 2.56 28.64 1.51
C ASP A 306 3.55 29.79 1.31
N ALA A 307 3.95 30.45 2.40
CA ALA A 307 4.97 31.49 2.38
C ALA A 307 6.39 30.92 2.15
N MET A 308 6.58 29.60 2.27
CA MET A 308 7.87 28.96 2.09
C MET A 308 8.33 29.06 0.63
N PRO A 309 9.59 29.46 0.34
CA PRO A 309 10.17 29.36 -0.99
C PRO A 309 10.20 27.92 -1.50
N LEU A 310 9.92 27.72 -2.80
CA LEU A 310 9.90 26.39 -3.42
C LEU A 310 11.19 25.59 -3.16
N ARG A 311 12.37 26.22 -3.26
CA ARG A 311 13.66 25.58 -2.97
C ARG A 311 13.72 25.02 -1.54
N ARG A 312 13.16 25.73 -0.56
CA ARG A 312 13.15 25.31 0.85
C ARG A 312 12.15 24.19 1.09
N ALA A 313 11.00 24.21 0.42
CA ALA A 313 10.06 23.09 0.45
C ALA A 313 10.68 21.81 -0.12
N ALA A 314 11.44 21.92 -1.22
CA ALA A 314 12.19 20.80 -1.79
C ALA A 314 13.29 20.27 -0.85
N ASP A 315 14.02 21.16 -0.15
CA ASP A 315 15.01 20.77 0.86
C ASP A 315 14.36 19.96 2.00
N VAL A 316 13.23 20.43 2.53
CA VAL A 316 12.46 19.74 3.58
C VAL A 316 11.93 18.41 3.07
N ALA A 317 11.34 18.39 1.88
CA ALA A 317 10.84 17.16 1.25
C ALA A 317 11.95 16.10 1.11
N ARG A 318 13.17 16.51 0.70
CA ARG A 318 14.33 15.62 0.58
C ARG A 318 14.71 14.99 1.92
N VAL A 319 14.71 15.77 3.01
CA VAL A 319 15.01 15.25 4.34
C VAL A 319 14.00 14.19 4.77
N PHE A 320 12.71 14.46 4.58
CA PHE A 320 11.65 13.51 4.92
C PHE A 320 11.68 12.26 4.04
N ASP A 321 11.96 12.40 2.75
CA ASP A 321 12.13 11.28 1.82
C ASP A 321 13.29 10.36 2.22
N MET A 322 14.44 10.94 2.63
CA MET A 322 15.60 10.17 3.09
C MET A 322 15.32 9.34 4.35
N LEU A 323 14.36 9.78 5.17
CA LEU A 323 13.98 9.16 6.44
C LEU A 323 12.77 8.23 6.32
N ASP A 324 12.09 8.22 5.18
CA ASP A 324 10.94 7.35 4.93
C ASP A 324 11.37 5.86 5.04
N GLY A 325 10.74 5.11 5.94
CA GLY A 325 11.12 3.75 6.32
C GLY A 325 12.30 3.64 7.29
N LYS A 326 12.91 4.75 7.71
CA LYS A 326 14.10 4.80 8.60
C LYS A 326 13.81 5.61 9.87
N GLY A 327 12.80 5.18 10.61
CA GLY A 327 12.35 5.80 11.87
C GLY A 327 11.09 6.64 11.73
N ILE A 328 10.67 6.96 10.50
CA ILE A 328 9.35 7.50 10.19
C ILE A 328 8.77 6.77 8.97
N LYS A 329 7.46 6.90 8.75
CA LYS A 329 6.76 6.46 7.54
C LYS A 329 5.94 7.61 7.01
N LEU A 330 6.12 8.00 5.76
CA LEU A 330 5.30 9.03 5.15
C LEU A 330 3.87 8.49 4.96
N ASP A 331 2.89 9.25 5.45
CA ASP A 331 1.48 8.87 5.41
C ASP A 331 0.63 9.94 4.72
N GLY A 332 0.48 9.80 3.41
CA GLY A 332 -0.38 10.65 2.63
C GLY A 332 0.12 12.09 2.49
N LYS A 333 -0.79 12.95 2.01
CA LYS A 333 -0.59 14.40 1.87
C LYS A 333 -1.59 15.14 2.76
N ALA A 334 -1.25 16.37 3.13
CA ALA A 334 -2.22 17.25 3.77
C ALA A 334 -3.41 17.55 2.81
N ASP A 335 -4.58 17.86 3.35
CA ASP A 335 -5.81 18.09 2.56
C ASP A 335 -5.59 19.11 1.43
N ASP A 336 -4.97 20.24 1.76
CA ASP A 336 -4.65 21.35 0.87
C ASP A 336 -3.20 21.34 0.35
N GLY A 337 -2.44 20.29 0.68
CA GLY A 337 -1.02 20.17 0.41
C GLY A 337 -0.67 19.16 -0.68
N LEU A 338 0.63 19.03 -0.93
CA LEU A 338 1.23 18.04 -1.81
C LEU A 338 1.99 16.99 -1.02
N TYR A 339 2.05 15.77 -1.56
CA TYR A 339 2.90 14.72 -1.03
C TYR A 339 4.39 15.13 -1.15
N PRO A 340 5.28 14.87 -0.18
CA PRO A 340 6.67 15.34 -0.22
C PRO A 340 7.42 15.03 -1.54
N LYS A 341 7.25 13.82 -2.10
CA LYS A 341 7.90 13.45 -3.37
C LYS A 341 7.43 14.28 -4.58
N ALA A 342 6.35 15.04 -4.48
CA ALA A 342 5.94 16.00 -5.51
C ALA A 342 7.02 17.07 -5.76
N PHE A 343 7.78 17.44 -4.73
CA PHE A 343 8.88 18.42 -4.83
C PHE A 343 10.22 17.79 -5.24
N LEU A 344 10.24 16.48 -5.50
CA LEU A 344 11.42 15.71 -5.88
C LEU A 344 11.20 14.99 -7.22
N PRO A 345 10.73 15.66 -8.28
CA PRO A 345 10.55 15.01 -9.56
C PRO A 345 11.88 14.57 -10.15
N LEU A 346 11.84 13.56 -11.04
CA LEU A 346 13.02 13.16 -11.79
C LEU A 346 13.38 14.25 -12.81
N GLU A 347 14.62 14.73 -12.79
CA GLU A 347 15.07 15.83 -13.66
C GLU A 347 14.89 15.53 -15.16
N LYS A 348 15.08 14.27 -15.58
CA LYS A 348 14.82 13.84 -16.95
C LYS A 348 13.38 14.10 -17.42
N TRP A 349 12.42 14.18 -16.50
CA TRP A 349 11.02 14.46 -16.86
C TRP A 349 10.79 15.91 -17.30
N ARG A 350 11.78 16.80 -17.21
CA ARG A 350 11.69 18.10 -17.89
C ARG A 350 11.57 17.92 -19.40
N GLU A 351 12.31 16.98 -19.95
CA GLU A 351 12.28 16.61 -21.36
C GLU A 351 11.01 15.79 -21.67
N ARG A 352 10.15 16.32 -22.54
CA ARG A 352 8.84 15.70 -22.86
C ARG A 352 8.97 14.27 -23.38
N LYS A 353 10.00 14.00 -24.18
CA LYS A 353 10.30 12.67 -24.75
C LYS A 353 10.66 11.61 -23.70
N ASP A 354 11.13 12.02 -22.52
CA ASP A 354 11.62 11.12 -21.47
C ASP A 354 10.52 10.83 -20.41
N ARG A 355 9.30 11.32 -20.64
CA ARG A 355 8.11 11.09 -19.82
C ARG A 355 7.34 9.88 -20.34
N HIS A 356 6.70 9.14 -19.43
CA HIS A 356 5.85 8.01 -19.80
C HIS A 356 4.44 8.49 -20.20
N PRO A 357 3.74 9.30 -19.37
CA PRO A 357 2.59 10.08 -19.81
C PRO A 357 2.97 11.53 -20.13
N GLN A 358 2.17 12.21 -20.96
CA GLN A 358 2.25 13.67 -21.15
C GLN A 358 1.28 14.40 -20.20
N PRO A 359 1.78 15.07 -19.14
CA PRO A 359 0.94 15.80 -18.19
C PRO A 359 0.46 17.14 -18.75
N PHE A 360 -0.55 17.71 -18.10
CA PHE A 360 -0.73 19.16 -18.16
C PHE A 360 0.48 19.83 -17.52
N GLU A 361 0.94 20.95 -18.07
CA GLU A 361 1.99 21.75 -17.44
C GLU A 361 1.42 23.11 -17.01
N LEU A 362 1.64 23.50 -15.75
CA LEU A 362 1.46 24.87 -15.27
C LEU A 362 2.82 25.53 -15.22
N HIS A 363 3.01 26.59 -16.01
CA HIS A 363 4.22 27.40 -15.95
C HIS A 363 3.89 28.73 -15.30
N VAL A 364 4.65 29.07 -14.26
CA VAL A 364 4.68 30.41 -13.66
C VAL A 364 6.07 30.94 -13.86
N THR A 365 6.20 32.13 -14.45
CA THR A 365 7.50 32.76 -14.68
C THR A 365 7.49 34.18 -14.15
N ARG A 366 8.65 34.66 -13.70
CA ARG A 366 8.84 36.04 -13.25
C ARG A 366 9.61 36.80 -14.31
N ALA A 367 8.99 37.85 -14.85
CA ALA A 367 9.65 38.79 -15.74
C ALA A 367 10.66 39.67 -14.99
N ALA A 368 11.52 40.39 -15.72
CA ALA A 368 12.58 41.22 -15.15
C ALA A 368 12.04 42.38 -14.30
N ASP A 369 10.83 42.85 -14.56
CA ASP A 369 10.11 43.87 -13.78
C ASP A 369 9.42 43.31 -12.52
N GLY A 370 9.57 42.00 -12.27
CA GLY A 370 8.94 41.29 -11.16
C GLY A 370 7.51 40.81 -11.43
N ALA A 371 6.92 41.13 -12.59
CA ALA A 371 5.59 40.67 -12.93
C ALA A 371 5.57 39.15 -13.15
N LEU A 372 4.52 38.49 -12.66
CA LEU A 372 4.33 37.06 -12.86
C LEU A 372 3.47 36.81 -14.10
N SER A 373 3.94 35.93 -14.98
CA SER A 373 3.16 35.41 -16.09
C SER A 373 2.80 33.95 -15.82
N LYS A 374 1.61 33.54 -16.28
CA LYS A 374 1.07 32.20 -16.05
C LYS A 374 0.56 31.63 -17.37
N LYS A 375 0.87 30.36 -17.61
CA LYS A 375 0.30 29.62 -18.75
C LYS A 375 0.07 28.16 -18.41
N LEU A 376 -1.01 27.62 -18.97
CA LEU A 376 -1.22 26.19 -19.09
C LEU A 376 -0.58 25.72 -20.39
N VAL A 377 0.11 24.58 -20.37
CA VAL A 377 0.54 23.88 -21.57
C VAL A 377 -0.16 22.54 -21.62
N PHE A 378 -0.82 22.27 -22.74
CA PHE A 378 -1.36 20.95 -23.07
C PHE A 378 -0.54 20.35 -24.20
N ILE A 379 -0.16 19.08 -24.07
CA ILE A 379 0.68 18.39 -25.04
C ILE A 379 -0.22 17.46 -25.84
N GLU A 380 -0.42 17.77 -27.11
CA GLU A 380 -1.16 16.91 -28.03
C GLU A 380 -0.25 15.78 -28.51
N GLU A 381 -0.77 14.56 -28.45
CA GLU A 381 -0.10 13.36 -28.96
C GLU A 381 -0.73 12.95 -30.31
N ASP A 382 0.07 13.01 -31.37
CA ASP A 382 -0.29 12.49 -32.68
C ASP A 382 0.36 11.12 -32.89
N TRP A 383 -0.46 10.07 -32.75
CA TRP A 383 -0.07 8.66 -32.94
C TRP A 383 -0.15 8.19 -34.40
N THR A 384 -0.45 9.08 -35.35
CA THR A 384 -0.54 8.72 -36.79
C THR A 384 0.81 8.76 -37.50
N VAL A 385 1.87 9.22 -36.81
CA VAL A 385 3.23 9.31 -37.36
C VAL A 385 3.93 7.96 -37.40
N GLU A 386 4.95 7.84 -38.26
CA GLU A 386 5.78 6.63 -38.35
C GLU A 386 6.69 6.50 -37.11
N GLY A 387 6.64 5.36 -36.42
CA GLY A 387 7.47 5.07 -35.25
C GLY A 387 6.69 4.41 -34.11
N LEU A 388 7.36 4.22 -32.97
CA LEU A 388 6.74 3.74 -31.72
C LEU A 388 6.32 4.90 -30.81
N ASP A 389 6.80 6.11 -31.06
CA ASP A 389 6.56 7.30 -30.25
C ASP A 389 5.63 8.28 -30.98
N PRO A 390 4.69 8.93 -30.28
CA PRO A 390 3.82 9.93 -30.89
C PRO A 390 4.60 11.20 -31.19
N LYS A 391 4.13 11.96 -32.18
CA LYS A 391 4.57 13.34 -32.34
C LYS A 391 3.91 14.21 -31.26
N LEU A 392 4.74 14.81 -30.42
CA LEU A 392 4.30 15.69 -29.34
C LEU A 392 4.20 17.14 -29.83
N THR A 393 3.02 17.75 -29.72
CA THR A 393 2.78 19.16 -30.08
C THR A 393 2.29 19.94 -28.86
N PRO A 394 3.16 20.72 -28.19
CA PRO A 394 2.76 21.56 -27.07
C PRO A 394 1.89 22.73 -27.56
N ARG A 395 0.83 23.05 -26.82
CA ARG A 395 0.00 24.23 -27.01
C ARG A 395 -0.06 25.05 -25.74
N ASP A 396 0.22 26.34 -25.87
CA ASP A 396 0.27 27.28 -24.76
C ASP A 396 -1.06 28.05 -24.63
N TYR A 397 -1.56 28.15 -23.40
CA TYR A 397 -2.78 28.84 -23.03
C TYR A 397 -2.47 29.82 -21.89
N PRO A 398 -2.10 31.08 -22.19
CA PRO A 398 -1.83 32.08 -21.16
C PRO A 398 -3.11 32.48 -20.41
N PHE A 399 -2.98 32.81 -19.13
CA PHE A 399 -4.10 33.27 -18.29
C PHE A 399 -3.65 34.24 -17.21
N THR A 400 -4.57 35.06 -16.70
CA THR A 400 -4.24 36.11 -15.71
C THR A 400 -4.73 35.76 -14.32
N GLU A 401 -5.94 35.23 -14.16
CA GLU A 401 -6.51 34.91 -12.85
C GLU A 401 -6.56 33.41 -12.58
N TRP A 402 -6.30 33.00 -11.32
CA TRP A 402 -6.37 31.58 -10.94
C TRP A 402 -7.74 30.96 -11.13
N ALA A 403 -8.80 31.78 -11.09
CA ALA A 403 -10.17 31.35 -11.36
C ALA A 403 -10.40 30.88 -12.81
N GLU A 404 -9.53 31.25 -13.75
CA GLU A 404 -9.58 30.81 -15.15
C GLU A 404 -9.00 29.39 -15.32
N PHE A 405 -8.03 29.02 -14.49
CA PHE A 405 -7.23 27.82 -14.66
C PHE A 405 -8.05 26.51 -14.70
N PRO A 406 -9.04 26.26 -13.80
CA PRO A 406 -9.86 25.05 -13.87
C PRO A 406 -10.67 24.93 -15.16
N LYS A 407 -11.17 26.06 -15.68
CA LYS A 407 -11.91 26.10 -16.95
C LYS A 407 -11.01 25.74 -18.12
N LEU A 408 -9.78 26.26 -18.13
CA LEU A 408 -8.79 25.93 -19.16
C LEU A 408 -8.42 24.44 -19.13
N VAL A 409 -8.16 23.87 -17.96
CA VAL A 409 -7.87 22.43 -17.82
C VAL A 409 -9.03 21.58 -18.35
N THR A 410 -10.27 21.98 -18.07
CA THR A 410 -11.47 21.26 -18.54
C THR A 410 -11.65 21.35 -20.06
N GLN A 411 -11.37 22.51 -20.65
CA GLN A 411 -11.58 22.75 -22.08
C GLN A 411 -10.47 22.16 -22.97
N THR A 412 -9.22 22.19 -22.51
CA THR A 412 -8.04 21.85 -23.34
C THR A 412 -7.83 20.35 -23.53
N GLY A 413 -8.19 19.51 -22.55
CA GLY A 413 -8.11 18.06 -22.69
C GLY A 413 -9.25 17.44 -23.51
N GLY A 414 -10.35 18.18 -23.73
CA GLY A 414 -11.60 17.59 -24.20
C GLY A 414 -12.30 16.73 -23.13
N ALA A 415 -13.57 16.39 -23.37
CA ALA A 415 -14.40 15.67 -22.41
C ALA A 415 -13.87 14.25 -22.07
N ASP A 416 -13.11 13.64 -22.97
CA ASP A 416 -12.63 12.26 -22.86
C ASP A 416 -11.19 12.13 -22.35
N SER A 417 -10.50 13.25 -22.05
CA SER A 417 -9.13 13.17 -21.54
C SER A 417 -9.10 12.37 -20.24
N LYS A 418 -8.13 11.47 -20.10
CA LYS A 418 -7.89 10.68 -18.89
C LYS A 418 -6.63 11.13 -18.14
N VAL A 419 -6.03 12.25 -18.55
CA VAL A 419 -4.82 12.78 -17.90
C VAL A 419 -5.20 13.33 -16.53
N CYS A 420 -4.58 12.78 -15.49
CA CYS A 420 -4.77 13.18 -14.08
C CYS A 420 -3.48 13.73 -13.45
N LEU A 421 -2.51 14.13 -14.29
CA LEU A 421 -1.17 14.53 -13.88
C LEU A 421 -0.91 16.01 -14.23
N LEU A 422 -0.36 16.76 -13.28
CA LEU A 422 0.06 18.15 -13.43
C LEU A 422 1.56 18.29 -13.12
N PHE A 423 2.31 18.83 -14.05
CA PHE A 423 3.67 19.33 -13.79
C PHE A 423 3.61 20.84 -13.57
N VAL A 424 4.23 21.32 -12.51
CA VAL A 424 4.33 22.74 -12.20
C VAL A 424 5.78 23.16 -12.40
N TYR A 425 5.99 24.22 -13.17
CA TYR A 425 7.28 24.88 -13.35
C TYR A 425 7.17 26.28 -12.75
N ALA A 426 7.98 26.59 -11.75
CA ALA A 426 7.93 27.87 -11.04
C ALA A 426 9.32 28.28 -10.52
N PRO A 427 9.61 29.58 -10.34
CA PRO A 427 10.91 30.03 -9.86
C PRO A 427 11.21 29.49 -8.46
N ALA A 428 12.40 28.93 -8.28
CA ALA A 428 12.75 28.22 -7.05
C ALA A 428 12.81 29.12 -5.80
N ASP A 429 13.04 30.42 -5.99
CA ASP A 429 13.11 31.42 -4.91
C ASP A 429 11.75 32.00 -4.50
N LEU A 430 10.69 31.78 -5.29
CA LEU A 430 9.37 32.28 -5.00
C LEU A 430 8.59 31.38 -4.03
N PRO A 431 7.65 31.95 -3.25
CA PRO A 431 6.84 31.20 -2.29
C PRO A 431 5.88 30.24 -2.99
N LEU A 432 5.53 29.13 -2.34
CA LEU A 432 4.55 28.16 -2.84
C LEU A 432 3.18 28.80 -3.15
N SER A 433 2.80 29.85 -2.41
CA SER A 433 1.60 30.68 -2.65
C SER A 433 1.52 31.21 -4.09
N THR A 434 2.64 31.25 -4.80
CA THR A 434 2.74 31.68 -6.19
C THR A 434 1.99 30.76 -7.15
N PHE A 435 1.86 29.45 -6.87
CA PHE A 435 1.21 28.49 -7.77
C PHE A 435 0.21 27.54 -7.08
N MET A 436 0.32 27.35 -5.76
CA MET A 436 -0.58 26.47 -5.01
C MET A 436 -2.07 26.79 -5.15
N PRO A 437 -2.52 28.06 -5.31
CA PRO A 437 -3.92 28.35 -5.60
C PRO A 437 -4.43 27.62 -6.85
N GLY A 438 -3.65 27.57 -7.93
CA GLY A 438 -3.99 26.85 -9.15
C GLY A 438 -4.00 25.34 -8.96
N VAL A 439 -2.97 24.80 -8.28
CA VAL A 439 -2.86 23.38 -7.95
C VAL A 439 -4.08 22.90 -7.16
N ARG A 440 -4.47 23.63 -6.11
CA ARG A 440 -5.65 23.32 -5.29
C ARG A 440 -6.94 23.38 -6.08
N ALA A 441 -7.08 24.36 -6.98
CA ALA A 441 -8.30 24.54 -7.77
C ALA A 441 -8.55 23.39 -8.77
N VAL A 442 -7.54 22.56 -9.06
CA VAL A 442 -7.67 21.41 -9.96
C VAL A 442 -7.36 20.07 -9.30
N ALA A 443 -7.18 20.04 -7.97
CA ALA A 443 -6.69 18.85 -7.25
C ALA A 443 -7.59 17.61 -7.40
N ASP A 444 -8.90 17.78 -7.57
CA ASP A 444 -9.82 16.66 -7.81
C ASP A 444 -9.62 16.02 -9.20
N ARG A 445 -9.18 16.83 -10.16
CA ARG A 445 -8.98 16.42 -11.56
C ARG A 445 -7.54 15.98 -11.84
N LEU A 446 -6.58 16.78 -11.40
CA LEU A 446 -5.14 16.58 -11.58
C LEU A 446 -4.50 16.33 -10.21
N ASN A 447 -4.78 15.16 -9.65
CA ASN A 447 -4.43 14.80 -8.28
C ASN A 447 -2.99 14.31 -8.12
N LEU A 448 -2.32 13.95 -9.21
CA LEU A 448 -0.88 13.66 -9.22
C LEU A 448 -0.15 14.93 -9.65
N VAL A 449 0.68 15.49 -8.77
CA VAL A 449 1.35 16.76 -9.00
C VAL A 449 2.85 16.59 -8.78
N TYR A 450 3.64 17.17 -9.67
CA TYR A 450 5.09 17.30 -9.51
C TYR A 450 5.50 18.74 -9.75
N VAL A 451 6.45 19.24 -8.96
CA VAL A 451 6.86 20.64 -8.96
C VAL A 451 8.35 20.73 -9.25
N PHE A 452 8.68 21.47 -10.31
CA PHE A 452 10.03 21.78 -10.75
C PHE A 452 10.37 23.23 -10.40
N GLY A 453 11.48 23.42 -9.69
CA GLY A 453 12.09 24.74 -9.53
C GLY A 453 12.82 25.17 -10.79
N GLU A 454 12.59 26.39 -11.25
CA GLU A 454 13.34 27.07 -12.32
C GLU A 454 14.25 28.18 -11.80
#